data_AF-A0A371I6N7-F1
#
_entry.id   AF-A0A371I6N7-F1
#
_cell.length_a   1.000
_cell.length_b   1.000
_cell.length_c   1.000
_cell.angle_alpha   90.00
_cell.angle_beta   90.00
_cell.angle_gamma   90.00
#
_symmetry.space_group_name_H-M   'P 1'
#
loop_
_entity.id
_entity.type
_entity.pdbx_description
1 polymer ?
#
loop_
_entity_poly.entity_id
_entity_poly.type
_entity_poly.pdbx_seq_one_letter_code
_entity_poly.pdbx_strand_id
1 'polypeptide(L)'
;MIRGKLKRLQQNLKVKLVTLEFSAYALVWWYQIMYDVNRMRRPPCETWGDLKRELKERIVTTHYARNLYVKLKRLYQGLNGVEEYFKEMKICMMRA
;
A
#
# COMPACT_ATOMS: atom_id res chain seq x y z
N MET A 1 -11.65 -1.79 30.37
CA MET A 1 -11.10 -0.55 29.74
C MET A 1 -9.56 -0.56 29.60
N ILE A 2 -8.80 -1.07 30.59
CA ILE A 2 -7.31 -1.03 30.62
C ILE A 2 -6.65 -1.86 29.50
N ARG A 3 -7.15 -3.08 29.24
CA ARG A 3 -6.58 -4.00 28.22
C ARG A 3 -6.58 -3.42 26.80
N GLY A 4 -7.61 -2.63 26.43
CA GLY A 4 -7.70 -1.97 25.14
C GLY A 4 -6.66 -0.86 24.95
N LYS A 5 -6.43 -0.05 25.99
CA LYS A 5 -5.38 0.99 25.99
C LYS A 5 -4.00 0.38 25.83
N LEU A 6 -3.70 -0.70 26.56
CA LEU A 6 -2.41 -1.40 26.46
C LEU A 6 -2.15 -1.92 25.04
N LYS A 7 -3.15 -2.57 24.43
CA LYS A 7 -3.04 -3.07 23.05
C LYS A 7 -2.78 -1.93 22.07
N ARG A 8 -3.43 -0.77 22.24
CA ARG A 8 -3.22 0.40 21.39
C ARG A 8 -1.81 0.98 21.52
N LEU A 9 -1.29 1.08 22.74
CA LEU A 9 0.08 1.53 23.00
C LEU A 9 1.13 0.62 22.32
N GLN A 10 0.93 -0.71 22.40
CA GLN A 10 1.80 -1.66 21.70
C GLN A 10 1.76 -1.48 20.17
N GLN A 11 0.59 -1.23 19.59
CA GLN A 11 0.46 -0.96 18.15
C GLN A 11 1.16 0.35 17.76
N ASN A 12 1.04 1.40 18.58
CA ASN A 12 1.71 2.67 18.34
C ASN A 12 3.23 2.55 18.38
N LEU A 13 3.77 1.81 19.35
CA LEU A 13 5.20 1.52 19.43
C LEU A 13 5.68 0.78 18.18
N LYS A 14 4.92 -0.21 17.72
CA LYS A 14 5.23 -0.94 16.48
C LYS A 14 5.31 -0.02 15.26
N VAL A 15 4.35 0.90 15.11
CA VAL A 15 4.35 1.89 14.02
C VAL A 15 5.61 2.75 14.08
N LYS A 16 5.92 3.30 15.26
CA LYS A 16 7.10 4.14 15.46
C LYS A 16 8.39 3.40 15.09
N LEU A 17 8.57 2.17 15.57
CA LEU A 17 9.76 1.37 15.26
C LEU A 17 9.93 1.15 13.75
N VAL A 18 8.86 0.76 13.05
CA VAL A 18 8.94 0.51 11.60
C VAL A 18 9.23 1.81 10.83
N THR A 19 8.68 2.94 11.26
CA THR A 19 8.91 4.23 10.58
C THR A 19 10.34 4.75 10.75
N LEU A 20 11.08 4.29 11.76
CA LEU A 20 12.51 4.62 11.92
C LEU A 20 13.38 3.93 10.86
N GLU A 21 12.95 2.78 10.35
CA GLU A 21 13.65 2.03 9.28
C GLU A 21 13.39 2.63 7.89
N PHE A 22 12.53 3.64 7.77
CA PHE A 22 12.27 4.29 6.49
C PHE A 22 13.48 5.11 6.04
N SER A 23 13.88 4.89 4.80
CA SER A 23 15.01 5.59 4.17
C SER A 23 14.60 6.23 2.84
N ALA A 24 15.40 7.19 2.40
CA ALA A 24 15.25 7.88 1.11
C ALA A 24 13.81 8.35 0.83
N TYR A 25 13.23 7.89 -0.29
CA TYR A 25 11.89 8.28 -0.74
C TYR A 25 10.76 7.86 0.21
N ALA A 26 10.94 6.80 1.01
CA ALA A 26 9.95 6.40 2.01
C ALA A 26 9.91 7.40 3.17
N LEU A 27 11.07 7.88 3.62
CA LEU A 27 11.17 8.85 4.71
C LEU A 27 10.56 10.20 4.34
N VAL A 28 10.86 10.72 3.14
CA VAL A 28 10.28 12.00 2.65
C VAL A 28 8.75 11.94 2.62
N TRP A 29 8.17 10.82 2.19
CA TRP A 29 6.72 10.66 2.22
C TRP A 29 6.14 10.53 3.61
N TRP A 30 6.82 9.81 4.49
CA TRP A 30 6.36 9.71 5.86
C TRP A 30 6.28 11.10 6.52
N TYR A 31 7.22 11.99 6.22
CA TYR A 31 7.11 13.39 6.63
C TYR A 31 5.89 14.11 6.03
N GLN A 32 5.57 13.87 4.76
CA GLN A 32 4.35 14.43 4.15
C GLN A 32 3.08 13.92 4.84
N ILE A 33 3.01 12.64 5.18
CA ILE A 33 1.88 12.06 5.94
C ILE A 33 1.78 12.74 7.31
N MET A 34 2.89 12.85 8.04
CA MET A 34 2.91 13.50 9.35
C MET A 34 2.52 14.98 9.27
N TYR A 35 2.94 15.68 8.21
CA TYR A 35 2.54 17.06 7.94
C TYR A 35 1.02 17.17 7.70
N ASP A 36 0.44 16.29 6.90
CA ASP A 36 -1.00 16.27 6.64
C ASP A 36 -1.81 15.93 7.90
N VAL A 37 -1.32 15.00 8.73
CA VAL A 37 -1.92 14.67 10.03
C VAL A 37 -1.90 15.88 10.96
N ASN A 38 -0.76 16.57 11.06
CA ASN A 38 -0.62 17.77 11.90
C ASN A 38 -1.54 18.91 11.44
N ARG A 39 -1.84 18.98 10.14
CA ARG A 39 -2.81 19.93 9.56
C ARG A 39 -4.26 19.45 9.61
N MET A 40 -4.54 18.34 10.28
CA MET A 40 -5.88 17.74 10.37
C MET A 40 -6.47 17.36 9.01
N ARG A 41 -5.63 17.19 7.98
CA ARG A 41 -6.04 16.77 6.63
C ARG A 41 -6.12 15.24 6.50
N ARG A 42 -5.49 14.52 7.43
CA ARG A 42 -5.49 13.07 7.53
C ARG A 42 -5.69 12.62 8.99
N PRO A 43 -6.28 11.44 9.21
CA PRO A 43 -6.37 10.86 10.55
C PRO A 43 -4.98 10.41 11.06
N PRO A 44 -4.73 10.41 12.38
CA PRO A 44 -3.49 9.90 12.96
C PRO A 44 -3.22 8.43 12.60
N CYS A 45 -1.99 8.12 12.19
CA CYS A 45 -1.55 6.75 11.94
C CYS A 45 -0.97 6.14 13.23
N GLU A 46 -1.84 5.60 14.08
CA GLU A 46 -1.44 5.10 15.41
C GLU A 46 -1.36 3.57 15.49
N THR A 47 -1.94 2.86 14.53
CA THR A 47 -1.97 1.40 14.54
C THR A 47 -1.26 0.80 13.35
N TRP A 48 -0.86 -0.47 13.49
CA TRP A 48 -0.28 -1.22 12.38
C TRP A 48 -1.23 -1.35 11.19
N GLY A 49 -2.54 -1.37 11.43
CA GLY A 49 -3.56 -1.37 10.38
C GLY A 49 -3.57 -0.07 9.59
N ASP A 50 -3.45 1.07 10.26
CA ASP A 50 -3.36 2.38 9.62
C ASP A 50 -2.10 2.49 8.76
N LEU A 51 -0.94 2.11 9.30
CA LEU A 51 0.32 2.16 8.55
C LEU A 51 0.28 1.25 7.31
N LYS A 52 -0.31 0.06 7.42
CA LYS A 52 -0.50 -0.84 6.27
C LYS A 52 -1.41 -0.24 5.20
N ARG A 53 -2.45 0.50 5.59
CA ARG A 53 -3.33 1.20 4.64
C ARG A 53 -2.56 2.28 3.88
N GLU A 54 -1.83 3.13 4.61
CA GLU A 54 -1.00 4.20 4.02
C GLU A 54 0.07 3.63 3.06
N LEU A 55 0.77 2.56 3.47
CA LEU A 55 1.74 1.87 2.62
C LEU A 55 1.09 1.26 1.37
N LYS A 56 -0.10 0.66 1.51
CA LYS A 56 -0.84 0.10 0.38
C LYS A 56 -1.24 1.20 -0.60
N GLU A 57 -1.76 2.33 -0.15
CA GLU A 57 -2.13 3.45 -1.03
C GLU A 57 -0.92 4.04 -1.77
N ARG A 58 0.25 4.10 -1.11
CA ARG A 58 1.48 4.58 -1.76
C ARG A 58 2.04 3.61 -2.79
N ILE A 59 2.07 2.32 -2.46
CA ILE A 59 2.66 1.28 -3.32
C ILE A 59 1.68 0.94 -4.46
N VAL A 60 0.40 0.81 -4.14
CA VAL A 60 -0.69 0.65 -5.09
C VAL A 60 -1.06 2.04 -5.58
N THR A 61 -0.19 2.62 -6.38
CA THR A 61 -0.36 3.95 -6.97
C THR A 61 -1.73 4.08 -7.65
N THR A 62 -2.24 5.31 -7.79
CA THR A 62 -3.42 5.64 -8.60
C THR A 62 -3.30 5.16 -10.06
N HIS A 63 -2.06 4.94 -10.53
CA HIS A 63 -1.76 4.37 -11.84
C HIS A 63 -1.84 2.84 -11.88
N TYR A 64 -2.04 2.14 -10.77
CA TYR A 64 -2.10 0.68 -10.73
C TYR A 64 -3.20 0.14 -11.65
N ALA A 65 -4.41 0.69 -11.56
CA ALA A 65 -5.52 0.34 -12.44
C ALA A 65 -5.21 0.67 -13.92
N ARG A 66 -4.61 1.83 -14.18
CA ARG A 66 -4.19 2.24 -15.54
C ARG A 66 -3.11 1.30 -16.10
N ASN A 67 -2.15 0.90 -15.29
CA ASN A 67 -1.07 -0.02 -15.66
C ASN A 67 -1.61 -1.43 -15.91
N LEU A 68 -2.57 -1.89 -15.11
CA LEU A 68 -3.28 -3.15 -15.35
C LEU A 68 -4.06 -3.12 -16.67
N TYR A 69 -4.78 -2.02 -16.94
CA TYR A 69 -5.48 -1.85 -18.20
C TYR A 69 -4.53 -1.84 -19.40
N VAL A 70 -3.40 -1.14 -19.30
CA VAL A 70 -2.36 -1.13 -20.34
C VAL A 70 -1.75 -2.52 -20.51
N LYS A 71 -1.48 -3.25 -19.40
CA LYS A 71 -0.97 -4.63 -19.46
C LYS A 71 -1.98 -5.54 -20.16
N LEU A 72 -3.27 -5.45 -19.82
CA LEU A 72 -4.32 -6.25 -20.46
C LEU A 72 -4.43 -5.93 -21.95
N LYS A 73 -4.44 -4.65 -22.34
CA LYS A 73 -4.48 -4.24 -23.75
C LYS A 73 -3.28 -4.70 -24.57
N ARG A 74 -2.11 -4.80 -23.94
CA ARG A 74 -0.86 -5.26 -24.58
C ARG A 74 -0.62 -6.74 -24.40
N LEU A 75 -1.52 -7.47 -23.73
CA LEU A 75 -1.38 -8.91 -23.53
C LEU A 75 -1.68 -9.61 -24.85
N TYR A 76 -0.67 -10.26 -25.41
CA TYR A 76 -0.80 -11.13 -26.58
C TYR A 76 -0.21 -12.49 -26.22
N GLN A 77 -0.75 -13.56 -26.79
CA GLN A 77 -0.31 -14.93 -26.47
C GLN A 77 1.17 -15.17 -26.88
N GLY A 78 1.59 -14.69 -28.04
CA GLY A 78 2.98 -14.79 -28.49
C GLY A 78 3.47 -16.24 -28.59
N LEU A 79 4.65 -16.52 -28.02
CA LEU A 79 5.21 -17.87 -27.89
C LEU A 79 4.76 -18.59 -26.61
N ASN A 80 3.94 -17.95 -25.76
CA ASN A 80 3.48 -18.56 -24.52
C ASN A 80 2.42 -19.62 -24.82
N GLY A 81 2.41 -20.68 -23.99
CA GLY A 81 1.33 -21.66 -24.02
C GLY A 81 -0.03 -21.02 -23.70
N VAL A 82 -1.11 -21.58 -24.25
CA VAL A 82 -2.49 -21.10 -24.06
C VAL A 82 -2.84 -20.95 -22.57
N GLU A 83 -2.39 -21.88 -21.75
CA GLU A 83 -2.63 -21.88 -20.29
C GLU A 83 -1.94 -20.70 -19.59
N GLU A 84 -0.67 -20.44 -19.92
CA GLU A 84 0.12 -19.34 -19.36
C GLU A 84 -0.52 -17.98 -19.70
N TYR A 85 -0.90 -17.81 -20.98
CA TYR A 85 -1.62 -16.62 -21.45
C TYR A 85 -2.96 -16.43 -20.72
N PHE A 86 -3.75 -17.49 -20.60
CA PHE A 86 -5.05 -17.43 -19.95
C PHE A 86 -4.94 -17.11 -18.45
N LYS A 87 -3.92 -17.64 -17.77
CA LYS A 87 -3.62 -17.34 -16.38
C LYS A 87 -3.24 -15.88 -16.19
N GLU A 88 -2.36 -15.34 -17.02
CA GLU A 88 -1.99 -13.93 -16.99
C GLU A 88 -3.18 -13.00 -17.27
N MET A 89 -4.02 -13.35 -18.24
CA MET A 89 -5.24 -12.61 -18.56
C MET A 89 -6.19 -12.58 -17.35
N LYS A 90 -6.46 -13.73 -16.74
CA LYS A 90 -7.29 -13.83 -15.53
C LYS A 90 -6.74 -13.00 -14.37
N ILE A 91 -5.43 -13.05 -14.13
CA ILE A 91 -4.80 -12.27 -13.06
C ILE A 91 -4.97 -10.77 -13.29
N CYS A 92 -4.82 -10.29 -14.52
CA CYS A 92 -5.02 -8.88 -14.85
C CYS A 92 -6.47 -8.46 -14.64
N MET A 93 -7.45 -9.29 -15.04
CA MET A 93 -8.87 -9.01 -14.85
C MET A 93 -9.31 -9.04 -13.39
N MET A 94 -8.77 -9.95 -12.57
CA MET A 94 -9.13 -10.05 -11.15
C MET A 94 -8.55 -8.92 -10.28
N ARG A 95 -7.48 -8.26 -10.74
CA ARG A 95 -6.79 -7.20 -10.01
C ARG A 95 -7.19 -5.78 -10.45
N ALA A 96 -7.93 -5.67 -11.57
CA ALA A 96 -8.47 -4.42 -12.11
C ALA A 96 -9.71 -3.99 -11.32
#